data_AF-A0A392N3W4-F1
#
_entry.id   AF-A0A392N3W4-F1
#
_cell.length_a   1.000
_cell.length_b   1.000
_cell.length_c   1.000
_cell.angle_alpha   90.00
_cell.angle_beta   90.00
_cell.angle_gamma   90.00
#
_symmetry.space_group_name_H-M   'P 1'
#
loop_
_entity.id
_entity.type
_entity.pdbx_description
1 polymer ?
#
loop_
_entity_poly.entity_id
_entity_poly.type
_entity_poly.pdbx_seq_one_letter_code
_entity_poly.pdbx_strand_id
1 'polypeptide(L)'
;MSIDELICYSDSLHCVNFIKGPHVKYHIHAVSIQNIKELLSQTNVSLYHTLREGNQCADFFAKLGASSDADFSTHAFPPEGVRDLLRNDAMRTFFLRK
;
A
#
# COMPACT_ATOMS: atom_id res chain seq x y z
N MET A 1 7.52 -8.19 -18.95
CA MET A 1 7.09 -6.77 -18.86
C MET A 1 7.96 -6.11 -17.82
N SER A 2 8.84 -5.18 -18.23
CA SER A 2 9.48 -4.27 -17.27
C SER A 2 8.45 -3.22 -16.92
N ILE A 3 8.27 -2.91 -15.63
CA ILE A 3 7.46 -1.75 -15.23
C ILE A 3 8.39 -0.55 -15.28
N ASP A 4 8.17 0.33 -16.25
CA ASP A 4 9.03 1.49 -16.49
C ASP A 4 8.86 2.56 -15.40
N GLU A 5 7.65 2.71 -14.86
CA GLU A 5 7.31 3.63 -13.77
C GLU A 5 6.16 3.05 -12.95
N LEU A 6 6.28 3.10 -11.62
CA LEU A 6 5.23 2.65 -10.69
C LEU A 6 4.87 3.77 -9.72
N ILE A 7 3.57 4.00 -9.54
CA ILE A 7 3.07 4.91 -8.52
C ILE A 7 2.43 4.08 -7.41
N CYS A 8 2.95 4.19 -6.19
CA CYS A 8 2.42 3.54 -5.01
C CYS A 8 1.65 4.53 -4.15
N TYR A 9 0.50 4.11 -3.63
CA TYR A 9 -0.31 4.89 -2.70
C TYR A 9 -0.42 4.15 -1.37
N SER A 10 -0.33 4.90 -0.27
CA SER A 10 -0.60 4.41 1.09
C SER A 10 -1.46 5.41 1.84
N ASP A 11 -2.39 4.93 2.65
CA ASP A 11 -3.22 5.74 3.54
C ASP A 11 -2.59 6.02 4.91
N SER A 12 -1.40 5.47 5.18
CA SER A 12 -0.62 5.80 6.36
C SER A 12 0.30 6.98 6.09
N LEU A 13 -0.17 8.19 6.40
CA LEU A 13 0.64 9.41 6.32
C LEU A 13 1.94 9.28 7.11
N HIS A 14 1.89 8.60 8.25
CA HIS A 14 3.05 8.40 9.10
C HIS A 14 4.12 7.54 8.43
N CYS A 15 3.72 6.42 7.80
CA CYS A 15 4.64 5.56 7.06
C CYS A 15 5.26 6.31 5.87
N VAL A 16 4.44 7.04 5.09
CA VAL A 16 4.93 7.84 3.97
C VAL A 16 5.96 8.87 4.44
N ASN A 17 5.70 9.54 5.55
CA ASN A 17 6.63 10.52 6.13
C ASN A 17 7.93 9.88 6.63
N PHE A 18 7.89 8.68 7.21
CA PHE A 18 9.11 7.98 7.61
C PHE A 18 9.97 7.55 6.43
N ILE A 19 9.33 7.08 5.36
CA ILE A 19 10.01 6.63 4.14
C ILE A 19 10.63 7.83 3.40
N LYS A 20 9.90 8.94 3.29
CA LYS A 20 10.40 10.16 2.60
C LYS A 20 11.29 11.05 3.47
N GLY A 21 11.15 10.94 4.79
CA GLY A 21 11.87 11.76 5.75
C GLY A 21 13.30 11.29 6.00
N PRO A 22 14.00 11.90 6.98
CA PRO A 22 15.35 11.51 7.36
C PRO A 22 15.41 10.08 7.92
N HIS A 23 16.62 9.53 8.04
CA HIS A 23 16.82 8.22 8.68
C HIS A 23 16.42 8.23 10.15
N VAL A 24 15.63 7.24 10.56
CA VAL A 24 15.18 7.08 11.94
C VAL A 24 15.95 5.92 12.58
N LYS A 25 16.95 6.25 13.41
CA LYS A 25 17.89 5.26 13.97
C LYS A 25 17.30 4.40 15.10
N TYR A 26 16.29 4.90 15.82
CA TYR A 26 15.80 4.28 17.07
C TYR A 26 14.34 3.83 16.99
N HIS A 27 13.80 3.65 15.79
CA HIS A 27 12.42 3.17 15.63
C HIS A 27 12.37 1.65 15.62
N ILE A 28 11.31 1.06 16.19
CA ILE A 28 11.11 -0.40 16.22
C ILE A 28 11.09 -1.03 14.81
N HIS A 29 10.68 -0.24 13.80
CA HIS A 29 10.67 -0.64 12.39
C HIS A 29 11.80 -0.02 11.55
N ALA A 30 12.88 0.47 12.18
CA ALA A 30 13.97 1.16 11.48
C ALA A 30 14.57 0.34 10.32
N VAL A 31 14.75 -0.97 10.50
CA VAL A 31 15.27 -1.88 9.47
C VAL A 31 14.31 -1.98 8.28
N SER A 32 13.01 -2.19 8.53
CA SER A 32 12.01 -2.25 7.45
C SER A 32 11.93 -0.94 6.67
N ILE A 33 11.96 0.20 7.38
CA ILE A 33 11.96 1.53 6.76
C ILE A 33 13.22 1.70 5.88
N GLN A 34 14.39 1.28 6.37
CA GLN A 34 15.63 1.32 5.61
C GLN A 34 15.55 0.51 4.31
N ASN A 35 15.11 -0.75 4.42
CA ASN A 35 14.99 -1.65 3.27
C ASN A 35 14.02 -1.09 2.22
N ILE A 36 12.90 -0.48 2.64
CA ILE A 36 11.97 0.18 1.72
C ILE A 36 12.66 1.35 1.01
N LYS A 37 13.42 2.20 1.72
CA LYS A 37 14.15 3.32 1.10
C LYS A 37 15.17 2.85 0.07
N GLU A 38 15.88 1.77 0.37
CA GLU A 38 16.84 1.16 -0.56
C GLU A 38 16.15 0.57 -1.79
N LEU A 39 15.02 -0.10 -1.63
CA LEU A 39 14.24 -0.61 -2.76
C LEU A 39 13.74 0.53 -3.64
N LEU A 40 13.23 1.61 -3.04
CA LEU A 40 12.75 2.79 -3.77
C LEU A 40 13.87 3.56 -4.48
N SER A 41 15.12 3.53 -3.98
CA SER A 41 16.24 4.20 -4.66
C SER A 41 16.76 3.42 -5.86
N GLN A 42 16.50 2.10 -5.91
CA GLN A 42 16.89 1.20 -6.99
C GLN A 42 15.80 1.03 -8.05
N THR A 43 14.60 1.54 -7.82
CA THR A 43 13.43 1.34 -8.68
C THR A 43 12.79 2.67 -9.07
N ASN A 44 12.14 2.74 -10.24
CA ASN A 44 11.40 3.93 -10.64
C ASN A 44 10.00 3.95 -10.00
N VAL A 45 9.97 4.12 -8.67
CA VAL A 45 8.74 4.07 -7.87
C VAL A 45 8.52 5.39 -7.15
N SER A 46 7.34 5.99 -7.35
CA SER A 46 6.90 7.17 -6.59
C SER A 46 5.86 6.79 -5.54
N LEU A 47 6.13 7.07 -4.27
CA LEU A 47 5.20 6.81 -3.16
C LEU A 47 4.40 8.07 -2.82
N TYR A 48 3.09 7.96 -2.66
CA TYR A 48 2.21 9.05 -2.25
C TYR A 48 1.25 8.65 -1.15
N HIS A 49 0.77 9.66 -0.43
CA HIS A 49 -0.32 9.48 0.52
C HIS A 49 -1.68 9.60 -0.18
N THR A 50 -2.57 8.64 0.07
CA THR A 50 -3.99 8.69 -0.32
C THR A 50 -4.89 8.75 0.91
N LEU A 51 -6.16 9.11 0.74
CA LEU A 51 -7.13 8.99 1.82
C LEU A 51 -7.47 7.52 2.08
N ARG A 52 -7.90 7.19 3.29
CA ARG A 52 -8.30 5.83 3.67
C ARG A 52 -9.40 5.28 2.77
N GLU A 53 -10.36 6.13 2.41
CA GLU A 53 -11.45 5.81 1.48
C GLU A 53 -10.94 5.48 0.08
N GLY A 54 -9.80 6.06 -0.32
CA GLY A 54 -9.11 5.76 -1.58
C GLY A 54 -8.21 4.53 -1.53
N ASN A 55 -8.08 3.85 -0.38
CA ASN A 55 -7.25 2.66 -0.22
C ASN A 55 -8.06 1.41 0.14
N GLN A 56 -9.37 1.42 -0.14
CA GLN A 56 -10.32 0.38 0.28
C GLN A 56 -9.94 -1.05 -0.15
N CYS A 57 -9.41 -1.23 -1.37
CA CYS A 57 -8.96 -2.54 -1.83
C CYS A 57 -7.81 -3.08 -0.96
N ALA A 58 -6.80 -2.26 -0.69
CA ALA A 58 -5.69 -2.67 0.17
C ALA A 58 -6.16 -2.92 1.62
N ASP A 59 -7.04 -2.07 2.13
CA ASP A 59 -7.65 -2.22 3.47
C ASP A 59 -8.44 -3.54 3.59
N PHE A 60 -9.16 -3.93 2.53
CA PHE A 60 -9.87 -5.21 2.46
C PHE A 60 -8.90 -6.39 2.54
N PHE A 61 -7.86 -6.41 1.70
CA PHE A 61 -6.89 -7.51 1.69
C PHE A 61 -6.04 -7.57 2.97
N ALA A 62 -5.70 -6.43 3.56
CA ALA A 62 -5.01 -6.38 4.85
C ALA A 62 -5.86 -7.01 5.96
N LYS A 63 -7.17 -6.72 6.01
CA LYS A 63 -8.12 -7.33 6.96
C LYS A 63 -8.32 -8.81 6.70
N LEU A 64 -8.46 -9.20 5.42
CA LEU A 64 -8.59 -10.60 5.03
C LEU A 64 -7.37 -11.41 5.49
N GLY A 65 -6.17 -10.91 5.23
CA GLY A 65 -4.91 -11.51 5.68
C GLY A 65 -4.81 -11.57 7.21
N ALA A 66 -5.13 -10.49 7.91
CA ALA A 66 -5.10 -10.45 9.38
C ALA A 66 -6.10 -11.41 10.06
N SER A 67 -7.16 -11.81 9.34
CA SER A 67 -8.14 -12.79 9.82
C SER A 67 -7.79 -14.23 9.49
N SER A 68 -6.67 -14.47 8.82
CA SER A 68 -6.22 -15.79 8.40
C SER A 68 -4.98 -16.21 9.18
N ASP A 69 -4.93 -17.48 9.59
CA ASP A 69 -3.73 -18.09 10.17
C ASP A 69 -2.76 -18.61 9.08
N ALA A 70 -3.11 -18.47 7.79
CA ALA A 70 -2.27 -18.95 6.71
C ALA A 70 -1.14 -17.95 6.41
N ASP A 71 0.11 -18.43 6.42
CA ASP A 71 1.29 -17.62 6.05
C ASP A 71 1.20 -17.06 4.63
N PHE A 72 0.59 -17.83 3.72
CA PHE A 72 0.40 -17.45 2.32
C PHE A 72 -0.86 -18.10 1.75
N SER A 73 -1.63 -17.34 0.99
CA SER A 73 -2.82 -17.82 0.29
C SER A 73 -2.85 -17.29 -1.14
N THR A 74 -3.31 -18.13 -2.07
CA THR A 74 -3.52 -17.76 -3.47
C THR A 74 -5.00 -17.86 -3.79
N HIS A 75 -5.55 -16.80 -4.39
CA HIS A 75 -6.95 -16.75 -4.77
C HIS A 75 -7.08 -16.80 -6.30
N ALA A 76 -7.62 -17.89 -6.84
CA ALA A 76 -7.88 -18.03 -8.28
C ALA A 76 -9.02 -17.11 -8.77
N PHE A 77 -9.89 -16.67 -7.85
CA PHE A 77 -10.99 -15.75 -8.11
C PHE A 77 -11.01 -14.65 -7.04
N PRO A 78 -11.54 -13.45 -7.34
CA PRO A 78 -11.66 -12.39 -6.34
C PRO A 78 -12.45 -12.88 -5.11
N PRO A 79 -11.93 -12.70 -3.88
CA PRO A 79 -12.66 -13.01 -2.66
C PRO A 79 -14.02 -12.32 -2.59
N GLU A 80 -14.97 -12.92 -1.87
CA GLU A 80 -16.28 -12.33 -1.68
C GLU A 80 -16.16 -10.94 -1.02
N GLY A 81 -16.89 -9.95 -1.55
CA GLY A 81 -16.86 -8.57 -1.06
C GLY A 81 -15.83 -7.64 -1.71
N VAL A 82 -14.80 -8.15 -2.43
CA VAL A 82 -13.79 -7.27 -3.06
C VAL A 82 -14.22 -6.71 -4.42
N ARG A 83 -15.19 -7.34 -5.09
CA ARG A 83 -15.55 -7.02 -6.49
C ARG A 83 -16.02 -5.57 -6.66
N ASP A 84 -16.83 -5.06 -5.75
CA ASP A 84 -17.32 -3.68 -5.81
C ASP A 84 -16.20 -2.68 -5.50
N LEU A 85 -15.27 -3.03 -4.60
CA LEU A 85 -14.09 -2.20 -4.31
C LEU A 85 -13.18 -2.09 -5.54
N LEU A 86 -12.91 -3.21 -6.23
CA LEU A 86 -12.15 -3.21 -7.48
C LEU A 86 -12.82 -2.39 -8.57
N ARG A 87 -14.16 -2.44 -8.66
CA ARG A 87 -14.92 -1.60 -9.60
C ARG A 87 -14.75 -0.12 -9.27
N ASN A 88 -14.86 0.26 -7.99
CA ASN A 88 -14.70 1.66 -7.56
C ASN A 88 -13.29 2.19 -7.80
N ASP A 89 -12.27 1.35 -7.61
CA ASP A 89 -10.86 1.64 -7.86
C ASP A 89 -10.61 1.84 -9.37
N ALA A 90 -11.13 0.94 -10.21
CA ALA A 90 -11.05 1.06 -11.66
C ALA A 90 -11.73 2.33 -12.20
N MET A 91 -12.82 2.77 -11.56
CA MET A 91 -13.50 4.03 -11.88
C MET A 91 -12.76 5.28 -11.39
N ARG A 92 -11.64 5.12 -10.65
CA ARG A 92 -10.85 6.20 -10.07
C ARG A 92 -11.69 7.19 -9.27
N THR A 93 -12.57 6.64 -8.43
CA THR A 93 -13.49 7.45 -7.62
C THR A 93 -12.70 8.47 -6.79
N PHE A 94 -12.95 9.77 -7.00
CA PHE A 94 -12.22 10.83 -6.34
C PHE A 94 -12.76 11.09 -4.93
N PHE A 95 -11.88 11.07 -3.94
CA PHE A 95 -12.19 11.45 -2.56
C PHE A 95 -11.61 12.82 -2.25
N LEU A 96 -12.48 13.77 -1.89
CA LEU A 96 -12.06 15.10 -1.49
C LEU A 96 -11.52 15.06 -0.06
N ARG A 97 -10.34 15.66 0.16
CA ARG A 97 -9.86 15.95 1.52
C ARG A 97 -10.77 17.02 2.11
N LYS A 98 -11.42 16.69 3.23
CA LYS A 98 -12.12 17.68 4.06
C LYS A 98 -11.14 18.44 4.93
#